data_AF-A0A662ID13-F1
#
_entry.id   AF-A0A662ID13-F1
#
_cell.length_a   1.000
_cell.length_b   1.000
_cell.length_c   1.000
_cell.angle_alpha   90.00
_cell.angle_beta   90.00
_cell.angle_gamma   90.00
#
_symmetry.space_group_name_H-M   'P 1'
#
loop_
_entity.id
_entity.type
_entity.pdbx_description
1 polymer ?
#
loop_
_entity_poly.entity_id
_entity_poly.type
_entity_poly.pdbx_seq_one_letter_code
_entity_poly.pdbx_strand_id
1 'polypeptide(L)'
;MRAGVLLTTSDLRKYPFLPAALDRIRELGLSLADLAAGPLRGVVERAISYIRLAARGEELPPPAEDCDEEVLAFMLSLIILKLVGDRVLTRRFAVAYARRARGFMREEDGEKLLYVLGALGIRAVRLGEPRHGYSIAVDVFSYVECAPERAGPWKLVHRLVDGGLVLVSRYEAVRLGEEALRRHIER
;
A
#
# COMPACT_ATOMS: atom_id res chain seq x y z
N MET A 1 -10.98 -10.35 18.94
CA MET A 1 -11.89 -9.51 18.14
C MET A 1 -11.11 -8.31 17.66
N ARG A 2 -10.84 -8.17 16.35
CA ARG A 2 -10.29 -6.93 15.81
C ARG A 2 -11.39 -5.89 15.94
N ALA A 3 -11.14 -4.80 16.66
CA ALA A 3 -12.00 -3.63 16.59
C ALA A 3 -12.15 -3.27 15.10
N GLY A 4 -13.40 -3.14 14.63
CA GLY A 4 -13.66 -2.80 13.23
C GLY A 4 -13.16 -1.39 12.97
N VAL A 5 -12.03 -1.26 12.27
CA VAL A 5 -11.60 0.04 11.77
C VAL A 5 -12.64 0.49 10.74
N LEU A 6 -13.27 1.63 11.01
CA LEU A 6 -14.22 2.23 10.07
C LEU A 6 -13.44 2.83 8.90
N LEU A 7 -13.67 2.29 7.70
CA LEU A 7 -13.10 2.80 6.45
C LEU A 7 -14.10 3.70 5.76
N THR A 8 -13.64 4.87 5.34
CA THR A 8 -14.41 5.80 4.52
C THR A 8 -14.10 5.61 3.04
N THR A 9 -14.93 6.16 2.16
CA THR A 9 -14.65 6.24 0.72
C THR A 9 -13.30 6.91 0.42
N SER A 10 -12.90 7.90 1.23
CA SER A 10 -11.58 8.54 1.12
C SER A 10 -10.43 7.56 1.42
N ASP A 11 -10.61 6.67 2.40
CA ASP A 11 -9.59 5.66 2.72
C ASP A 11 -9.44 4.64 1.58
N LEU A 12 -10.53 4.25 0.93
CA LEU A 12 -10.49 3.32 -0.20
C LEU A 12 -9.78 3.94 -1.42
N ARG A 13 -9.97 5.25 -1.66
CA ARG A 13 -9.22 6.03 -2.67
C ARG A 13 -7.73 6.08 -2.37
N LYS A 14 -7.34 6.29 -1.10
CA LYS A 14 -5.94 6.32 -0.68
C LYS A 14 -5.25 4.96 -0.80
N TYR A 15 -6.00 3.88 -0.53
CA TYR A 15 -5.49 2.52 -0.46
C TYR A 15 -6.33 1.55 -1.33
N PRO A 16 -6.22 1.65 -2.66
CA PRO A 16 -7.04 0.84 -3.58
C PRO A 16 -6.68 -0.66 -3.58
N PHE A 17 -5.62 -1.05 -2.86
CA PHE A 17 -5.23 -2.44 -2.63
C PHE A 17 -5.93 -3.07 -1.42
N LEU A 18 -6.69 -2.30 -0.63
CA LEU A 18 -7.43 -2.86 0.50
C LEU A 18 -8.52 -3.82 0.02
N PRO A 19 -8.78 -4.94 0.71
CA PRO A 19 -9.85 -5.86 0.36
C PRO A 19 -11.20 -5.16 0.15
N ALA A 20 -11.57 -4.25 1.04
CA ALA A 20 -12.82 -3.48 0.94
C ALA A 20 -12.90 -2.60 -0.33
N ALA A 21 -11.76 -2.07 -0.82
CA ALA A 21 -11.73 -1.32 -2.07
C ALA A 21 -11.94 -2.25 -3.27
N LEU A 22 -11.30 -3.41 -3.26
CA LEU A 22 -11.43 -4.41 -4.32
C LEU A 22 -12.82 -5.03 -4.37
N ASP A 23 -13.42 -5.32 -3.21
CA ASP A 23 -14.76 -5.89 -3.10
C ASP A 23 -15.83 -4.93 -3.65
N ARG A 24 -15.69 -3.63 -3.38
CA ARG A 24 -16.54 -2.59 -3.96
C ARG A 24 -16.59 -2.62 -5.49
N ILE A 25 -15.45 -2.85 -6.15
CA ILE A 25 -15.42 -2.97 -7.61
C ILE A 25 -15.95 -4.32 -8.10
N ARG A 26 -15.70 -5.41 -7.35
CA ARG A 26 -16.23 -6.74 -7.70
C ARG A 26 -17.75 -6.75 -7.75
N GLU A 27 -18.40 -6.02 -6.85
CA GLU A 27 -19.86 -5.88 -6.81
C GLU A 27 -20.44 -5.19 -8.06
N LEU A 28 -19.64 -4.40 -8.79
CA LEU A 28 -20.05 -3.76 -10.04
C LEU A 28 -20.18 -4.75 -11.22
N GLY A 29 -19.61 -5.97 -11.09
CA GLY A 29 -19.74 -7.01 -12.11
C GLY A 29 -19.14 -6.65 -13.48
N LEU A 30 -18.16 -5.76 -13.52
CA LEU A 30 -17.60 -5.23 -14.77
C LEU A 30 -16.90 -6.31 -15.60
N SER A 31 -17.20 -6.32 -16.90
CA SER A 31 -16.52 -7.13 -17.91
C SER A 31 -15.39 -6.36 -18.60
N LEU A 32 -14.51 -7.07 -19.31
CA LEU A 32 -13.50 -6.43 -20.15
C LEU A 32 -14.10 -5.55 -21.26
N ALA A 33 -15.31 -5.86 -21.74
CA ALA A 33 -15.98 -5.06 -22.76
C ALA A 33 -16.42 -3.69 -22.22
N ASP A 34 -16.76 -3.61 -20.93
CA ASP A 34 -17.16 -2.36 -20.29
C ASP A 34 -15.99 -1.37 -20.23
N LEU A 35 -14.74 -1.87 -20.13
CA LEU A 35 -13.53 -1.04 -20.16
C LEU A 35 -13.31 -0.35 -21.52
N ALA A 36 -13.82 -0.94 -22.60
CA ALA A 36 -13.77 -0.36 -23.94
C ALA A 36 -14.93 0.63 -24.21
N ALA A 37 -15.93 0.67 -23.32
CA ALA A 37 -17.05 1.59 -23.43
C ALA A 37 -16.63 3.02 -23.04
N GLY A 38 -17.30 4.02 -23.62
CA GLY A 38 -17.07 5.44 -23.36
C GLY A 38 -16.96 5.84 -21.88
N PRO A 39 -17.78 5.31 -20.95
CA PRO A 39 -17.74 5.69 -19.54
C PRO A 39 -16.43 5.36 -18.82
N LEU A 40 -15.70 4.30 -19.22
CA LEU A 40 -14.47 3.87 -18.55
C LEU A 40 -13.19 4.35 -19.26
N ARG A 41 -13.32 5.13 -20.34
CA ARG A 41 -12.19 5.70 -21.06
C ARG A 41 -11.30 6.57 -20.15
N GLY A 42 -11.92 7.40 -19.30
CA GLY A 42 -11.18 8.25 -18.35
C GLY A 42 -10.34 7.43 -17.36
N VAL A 43 -10.88 6.29 -16.91
CA VAL A 43 -10.18 5.35 -16.02
C VAL A 43 -8.94 4.77 -16.70
N VAL A 44 -9.07 4.36 -17.96
CA VAL A 44 -7.94 3.83 -18.75
C VAL A 44 -6.87 4.89 -18.96
N GLU A 45 -7.27 6.11 -19.33
CA GLU A 45 -6.35 7.24 -19.52
C GLU A 45 -5.60 7.58 -18.21
N ARG A 46 -6.30 7.52 -17.07
CA ARG A 46 -5.70 7.71 -15.75
C ARG A 46 -4.68 6.63 -15.39
N ALA A 47 -5.02 5.36 -15.61
CA ALA A 47 -4.11 4.24 -15.38
C ALA A 47 -2.82 4.37 -16.22
N ILE A 48 -2.97 4.69 -17.51
CA ILE A 48 -1.84 4.94 -18.42
C ILE A 48 -1.02 6.15 -17.94
N SER A 49 -1.67 7.21 -17.47
CA SER A 49 -1.00 8.40 -16.92
C SER A 49 -0.12 8.03 -15.74
N TYR A 50 -0.61 7.21 -14.80
CA TYR A 50 0.19 6.76 -13.65
C TYR A 50 1.45 6.00 -14.06
N ILE A 51 1.30 5.07 -15.01
CA ILE A 51 2.43 4.32 -15.55
C ILE A 51 3.43 5.26 -16.22
N ARG A 52 2.97 6.24 -17.01
CA ARG A 52 3.85 7.20 -17.70
C ARG A 52 4.60 8.12 -16.73
N LEU A 53 3.93 8.64 -15.70
CA LEU A 53 4.54 9.47 -14.65
C LEU A 53 5.60 8.67 -13.89
N ALA A 54 5.26 7.45 -13.47
CA ALA A 54 6.20 6.58 -12.81
C ALA A 54 7.40 6.21 -13.70
N ALA A 55 7.16 5.97 -14.99
CA ALA A 55 8.23 5.71 -15.97
C ALA A 55 9.23 6.87 -16.04
N ARG A 56 8.78 8.12 -15.88
CA ARG A 56 9.61 9.33 -15.85
C ARG A 56 10.22 9.63 -14.47
N GLY A 57 9.85 8.85 -13.45
CA GLY A 57 10.29 9.07 -12.07
C GLY A 57 9.55 10.23 -11.37
N GLU A 58 8.40 10.63 -11.90
CA GLU A 58 7.58 11.72 -11.36
C GLU A 58 6.63 11.21 -10.26
N GLU A 59 6.16 12.13 -9.42
CA GLU A 59 5.17 11.81 -8.39
C GLU A 59 3.79 11.57 -9.00
N LEU A 60 3.05 10.62 -8.44
CA LEU A 60 1.67 10.38 -8.83
C LEU A 60 0.77 11.48 -8.25
N PRO A 61 -0.24 11.95 -9.00
CA PRO A 61 -1.16 12.96 -8.50
C PRO A 61 -2.03 12.41 -7.35
N PRO A 62 -2.78 13.29 -6.65
CA PRO A 62 -3.78 12.86 -5.70
C PRO A 62 -4.77 11.82 -6.29
N PRO A 63 -5.34 10.92 -5.46
CA PRO A 63 -6.37 9.98 -5.88
C PRO A 63 -7.55 10.66 -6.56
N ALA A 64 -8.17 10.02 -7.57
CA ALA A 64 -9.36 10.54 -8.24
C ALA A 64 -10.46 10.83 -7.23
N GLU A 65 -11.32 11.83 -7.49
CA GLU A 65 -12.42 12.17 -6.59
C GLU A 65 -13.41 11.03 -6.42
N ASP A 66 -13.70 10.36 -7.54
CA ASP A 66 -14.48 9.14 -7.55
C ASP A 66 -13.65 7.94 -7.08
N CYS A 67 -14.21 7.18 -6.13
CA CYS A 67 -13.55 6.02 -5.57
C CYS A 67 -13.40 4.88 -6.56
N ASP A 68 -14.43 4.66 -7.38
CA ASP A 68 -14.46 3.55 -8.30
C ASP A 68 -13.47 3.78 -9.44
N GLU A 69 -13.37 5.03 -9.92
CA GLU A 69 -12.33 5.48 -10.84
C GLU A 69 -10.92 5.20 -10.32
N GLU A 70 -10.59 5.59 -9.08
CA GLU A 70 -9.23 5.38 -8.55
C GLU A 70 -8.90 3.90 -8.37
N VAL A 71 -9.83 3.11 -7.83
CA VAL A 71 -9.60 1.67 -7.60
C VAL A 71 -9.47 0.94 -8.93
N LEU A 72 -10.32 1.24 -9.91
CA LEU A 72 -10.20 0.68 -11.25
C LEU A 72 -8.90 1.12 -11.94
N ALA A 73 -8.51 2.39 -11.84
CA ALA A 73 -7.26 2.88 -12.43
C ALA A 73 -6.04 2.17 -11.84
N PHE A 74 -6.04 1.90 -10.52
CA PHE A 74 -5.02 1.09 -9.87
C PHE A 74 -4.98 -0.34 -10.45
N MET A 75 -6.12 -1.04 -10.47
CA MET A 75 -6.18 -2.42 -10.98
C MET A 75 -5.77 -2.52 -12.45
N LEU A 76 -6.25 -1.61 -13.30
CA LEU A 76 -5.87 -1.55 -14.70
C LEU A 76 -4.38 -1.29 -14.87
N SER A 77 -3.78 -0.43 -14.02
CA SER A 77 -2.33 -0.22 -14.05
C SER A 77 -1.58 -1.53 -13.81
N LEU A 78 -1.99 -2.33 -12.82
CA LEU A 78 -1.37 -3.63 -12.54
C LEU A 78 -1.53 -4.61 -13.70
N ILE A 79 -2.73 -4.68 -14.31
CA ILE A 79 -3.00 -5.53 -15.48
C ILE A 79 -2.10 -5.12 -16.65
N ILE A 80 -2.03 -3.83 -16.98
CA ILE A 80 -1.20 -3.31 -18.07
C ILE A 80 0.27 -3.63 -17.82
N LEU A 81 0.79 -3.38 -16.62
CA LEU A 81 2.18 -3.68 -16.27
C LEU A 81 2.49 -5.17 -16.41
N LYS A 82 1.57 -6.04 -16.00
CA LYS A 82 1.71 -7.50 -16.15
C LYS A 82 1.72 -7.93 -17.62
N LEU A 83 0.89 -7.31 -18.46
CA LEU A 83 0.85 -7.57 -19.90
C LEU A 83 2.11 -7.06 -20.62
N VAL A 84 2.65 -5.91 -20.21
CA VAL A 84 3.89 -5.34 -20.75
C VAL A 84 5.10 -6.20 -20.37
N GLY A 85 5.12 -6.75 -19.15
CA GLY A 85 6.18 -7.66 -18.70
C GLY A 85 7.54 -7.00 -18.43
N ASP A 86 7.62 -5.66 -18.45
CA ASP A 86 8.83 -4.90 -18.15
C ASP A 86 9.01 -4.74 -16.63
N ARG A 87 9.95 -5.51 -16.06
CA ARG A 87 10.26 -5.47 -14.62
C ARG A 87 10.76 -4.13 -14.13
N VAL A 88 11.47 -3.36 -14.97
CA VAL A 88 11.99 -2.04 -14.60
C VAL A 88 10.83 -1.06 -14.51
N LEU A 89 9.90 -1.10 -15.48
CA LEU A 89 8.70 -0.27 -15.46
C LEU A 89 7.79 -0.61 -14.27
N THR A 90 7.52 -1.90 -14.02
CA THR A 90 6.74 -2.34 -12.85
C THR A 90 7.37 -1.85 -11.54
N ARG A 91 8.70 -1.97 -11.41
CA ARG A 91 9.41 -1.46 -10.23
C ARG A 91 9.28 0.05 -10.08
N ARG A 92 9.41 0.82 -11.16
CA ARG A 92 9.22 2.29 -11.13
C ARG A 92 7.81 2.66 -10.67
N PHE A 93 6.79 1.98 -11.20
CA PHE A 93 5.40 2.16 -10.77
C PHE A 93 5.21 1.81 -9.30
N ALA A 94 5.71 0.65 -8.86
CA ALA A 94 5.63 0.20 -7.48
C ALA A 94 6.24 1.22 -6.50
N VAL A 95 7.41 1.77 -6.82
CA VAL A 95 8.07 2.80 -6.01
C VAL A 95 7.26 4.09 -5.95
N ALA A 96 6.75 4.58 -7.09
CA ALA A 96 5.97 5.81 -7.13
C ALA A 96 4.66 5.67 -6.33
N TYR A 97 3.96 4.55 -6.49
CA TYR A 97 2.71 4.28 -5.77
C TYR A 97 2.94 4.08 -4.27
N ALA A 98 3.98 3.33 -3.89
CA ALA A 98 4.35 3.12 -2.50
C ALA A 98 4.72 4.43 -1.80
N ARG A 99 5.45 5.33 -2.49
CA ARG A 99 5.78 6.66 -1.99
C ARG A 99 4.53 7.51 -1.76
N ARG A 100 3.56 7.49 -2.69
CA ARG A 100 2.28 8.18 -2.51
C ARG A 100 1.52 7.65 -1.30
N ALA A 101 1.37 6.32 -1.20
CA ALA A 101 0.70 5.68 -0.07
C ALA A 101 1.39 5.93 1.28
N ARG A 102 2.73 6.02 1.29
CA ARG A 102 3.52 6.42 2.47
C ARG A 102 3.11 7.80 2.98
N GLY A 103 2.81 8.74 2.07
CA GLY A 103 2.29 10.07 2.42
C GLY A 103 1.04 9.96 3.28
N PHE A 104 0.05 9.18 2.83
CA PHE A 104 -1.19 8.96 3.58
C PHE A 104 -0.96 8.20 4.88
N MET A 105 -0.17 7.12 4.87
CA MET A 105 0.10 6.31 6.06
C MET A 105 0.75 7.11 7.20
N ARG A 106 1.51 8.17 6.90
CA ARG A 106 2.10 9.05 7.91
C ARG A 106 1.04 9.80 8.72
N GLU A 107 -0.10 10.13 8.11
CA GLU A 107 -1.14 10.98 8.67
C GLU A 107 -2.26 10.19 9.36
N GLU A 108 -2.39 8.88 9.11
CA GLU A 108 -3.48 8.09 9.68
C GLU A 108 -3.41 7.93 11.20
N ASP A 109 -4.52 7.68 11.89
CA ASP A 109 -4.43 7.23 13.27
C ASP A 109 -3.72 5.88 13.39
N GLY A 110 -3.34 5.49 14.61
CA GLY A 110 -2.58 4.26 14.81
C GLY A 110 -3.36 2.98 14.51
N GLU A 111 -4.68 2.94 14.74
CA GLU A 111 -5.48 1.73 14.44
C GLU A 111 -5.61 1.53 12.93
N LYS A 112 -5.88 2.61 12.21
CA LYS A 112 -5.98 2.57 10.75
C LYS A 112 -4.64 2.26 10.09
N LEU A 113 -3.53 2.81 10.61
CA LEU A 113 -2.19 2.41 10.15
C LEU A 113 -2.00 0.90 10.30
N LEU A 114 -2.29 0.32 11.47
CA LEU A 114 -2.16 -1.11 11.71
C LEU A 114 -3.06 -1.95 10.79
N TYR A 115 -4.27 -1.45 10.48
CA TYR A 115 -5.16 -2.09 9.52
C TYR A 115 -4.56 -2.14 8.12
N VAL A 116 -4.03 -1.01 7.62
CA VAL A 116 -3.39 -0.92 6.29
C VAL A 116 -2.17 -1.84 6.23
N LEU A 117 -1.33 -1.84 7.27
CA LEU A 117 -0.18 -2.75 7.38
C LEU A 117 -0.63 -4.22 7.35
N GLY A 118 -1.70 -4.56 8.07
CA GLY A 118 -2.30 -5.88 8.07
C GLY A 118 -2.79 -6.34 6.70
N ALA A 119 -3.40 -5.43 5.92
CA ALA A 119 -3.82 -5.71 4.55
C ALA A 119 -2.63 -5.98 3.60
N LEU A 120 -1.45 -5.43 3.91
CA LEU A 120 -0.20 -5.69 3.20
C LEU A 120 0.54 -6.95 3.70
N GLY A 121 -0.03 -7.67 4.66
CA GLY A 121 0.56 -8.89 5.23
C GLY A 121 1.55 -8.64 6.37
N ILE A 122 1.67 -7.41 6.87
CA ILE A 122 2.49 -7.10 8.04
C ILE A 122 1.69 -7.37 9.31
N ARG A 123 2.18 -8.26 10.19
CA ARG A 123 1.55 -8.46 11.51
C ARG A 123 2.14 -7.46 12.50
N ALA A 124 1.48 -6.32 12.58
CA ALA A 124 1.79 -5.26 13.53
C ALA A 124 0.72 -5.19 14.62
N VAL A 125 1.13 -4.82 15.84
CA VAL A 125 0.24 -4.64 16.99
C VAL A 125 0.56 -3.33 17.70
N ARG A 126 -0.48 -2.70 18.25
CA ARG A 126 -0.32 -1.63 19.25
C ARG A 126 0.02 -2.28 20.59
N LEU A 127 1.01 -1.74 21.27
CA LEU A 127 1.33 -2.13 22.64
C LEU A 127 0.37 -1.42 23.60
N GLY A 128 -0.18 -2.16 24.57
CA GLY A 128 -1.08 -1.59 25.60
C GLY A 128 -0.40 -0.48 26.42
N GLU A 129 0.89 -0.67 26.72
CA GLU A 129 1.76 0.35 27.32
C GLU A 129 3.04 0.48 26.48
N PRO A 130 3.58 1.70 26.29
CA PRO A 130 4.82 1.89 25.55
C PRO A 130 6.00 1.15 26.19
N ARG A 131 6.76 0.41 25.39
CA ARG A 131 8.00 -0.27 25.82
C ARG A 131 9.20 0.47 25.23
N HIS A 132 10.13 0.91 26.07
CA HIS A 132 11.30 1.69 25.64
C HIS A 132 10.95 2.92 24.76
N GLY A 133 9.78 3.55 25.00
CA GLY A 133 9.28 4.67 24.20
C GLY A 133 8.58 4.29 22.88
N TYR A 134 8.46 3.00 22.58
CA TYR A 134 7.76 2.49 21.39
C TYR A 134 6.33 2.05 21.73
N SER A 135 5.37 2.40 20.89
CA SER A 135 3.95 2.03 21.04
C SER A 135 3.46 1.01 20.00
N ILE A 136 4.32 0.65 19.04
CA ILE A 136 4.02 -0.32 17.97
C ILE A 136 5.09 -1.40 17.98
N ALA A 137 4.67 -2.63 17.76
CA ALA A 137 5.57 -3.75 17.52
C ALA A 137 5.15 -4.54 16.28
N VAL A 138 6.11 -5.07 15.55
CA VAL A 138 5.92 -5.87 14.33
C VAL A 138 6.56 -7.22 14.54
N ASP A 139 5.92 -8.32 14.13
CA ASP A 139 6.54 -9.63 14.26
C ASP A 139 7.85 -9.73 13.46
N VAL A 140 8.80 -10.51 13.96
CA VAL A 140 10.15 -10.61 13.36
C VAL A 140 10.12 -11.04 11.89
N PHE A 141 9.18 -11.88 11.45
CA PHE A 141 9.10 -12.31 10.06
C PHE A 141 8.66 -11.17 9.15
N SER A 142 7.58 -10.47 9.50
CA SER A 142 7.13 -9.29 8.75
C SER A 142 8.19 -8.19 8.75
N TYR A 143 8.88 -7.97 9.87
CA TYR A 143 9.96 -6.98 9.96
C TYR A 143 11.11 -7.31 9.00
N VAL A 144 11.63 -8.53 9.02
CA VAL A 144 12.77 -8.94 8.19
C VAL A 144 12.39 -8.96 6.71
N GLU A 145 11.17 -9.40 6.37
CA GLU A 145 10.71 -9.43 4.98
C GLU A 145 10.54 -8.03 4.38
N CYS A 146 10.05 -7.07 5.18
CA CYS A 146 9.71 -5.72 4.74
C CYS A 146 10.76 -4.67 5.14
N ALA A 147 11.92 -5.08 5.65
CA ALA A 147 13.01 -4.16 5.97
C ALA A 147 13.45 -3.42 4.69
N PRO A 148 13.39 -2.07 4.64
CA PRO A 148 13.76 -1.29 3.46
C PRO A 148 15.19 -1.52 2.99
N GLU A 149 16.09 -1.81 3.93
CA GLU A 149 17.50 -2.06 3.68
C GLU A 149 17.97 -3.26 4.49
N ARG A 150 18.85 -4.08 3.91
CA ARG A 150 19.48 -5.21 4.62
C ARG A 150 20.68 -4.79 5.49
N ALA A 151 20.99 -3.50 5.51
CA ALA A 151 22.14 -2.93 6.19
C ALA A 151 21.73 -1.78 7.13
N GLY A 152 22.70 -1.28 7.90
CA GLY A 152 22.51 -0.13 8.77
C GLY A 152 21.46 -0.36 9.88
N PRO A 153 20.59 0.63 10.16
CA PRO A 153 19.68 0.61 11.31
C PRO A 153 18.54 -0.41 11.19
N TRP A 154 18.34 -0.98 9.99
CA TRP A 154 17.29 -1.98 9.72
C TRP A 154 17.74 -3.42 9.97
N LYS A 155 19.02 -3.65 10.28
CA LYS A 155 19.50 -4.98 10.68
C LYS A 155 18.82 -5.38 11.98
N LEU A 156 18.27 -6.60 12.02
CA LEU A 156 17.58 -7.13 13.19
C LEU A 156 18.44 -7.09 14.47
N VAL A 157 19.75 -7.31 14.35
CA VAL A 157 20.72 -7.23 15.47
C VAL A 157 20.84 -5.83 16.08
N HIS A 158 20.35 -4.78 15.41
CA HIS A 158 20.30 -3.40 15.90
C HIS A 158 18.92 -3.01 16.44
N ARG A 159 18.00 -3.98 16.60
CA ARG A 159 16.63 -3.72 17.03
C ARG A 159 16.36 -4.23 18.43
N LEU A 160 15.45 -3.57 19.13
CA LEU A 160 14.85 -4.11 20.34
C LEU A 160 13.83 -5.17 19.93
N VAL A 161 14.05 -6.40 20.38
CA VAL A 161 13.20 -7.55 20.12
C VAL A 161 12.77 -8.16 21.45
N ASP A 162 11.47 -8.33 21.62
CA ASP A 162 10.88 -8.91 22.83
C ASP A 162 9.76 -9.87 22.43
N GLY A 163 9.85 -11.13 22.87
CA GLY A 163 8.83 -12.16 22.58
C GLY A 163 8.57 -12.41 21.08
N GLY A 164 9.57 -12.23 20.22
CA GLY A 164 9.41 -12.37 18.76
C GLY A 164 8.77 -11.16 18.08
N LEU A 165 8.66 -10.03 18.78
CA LEU A 165 8.19 -8.75 18.26
C LEU A 165 9.32 -7.73 18.23
N VAL A 166 9.49 -7.06 17.11
CA VAL A 166 10.42 -5.96 16.91
C VAL A 166 9.72 -4.65 17.25
N LEU A 167 10.27 -3.90 18.20
CA LEU A 167 9.75 -2.58 18.55
C LEU A 167 10.07 -1.59 17.43
N VAL A 168 9.07 -0.86 16.95
CA VAL A 168 9.21 0.08 15.85
C VAL A 168 8.50 1.39 16.15
N SER A 169 9.11 2.49 15.76
CA SER A 169 8.46 3.79 15.76
C SER A 169 7.37 3.84 14.69
N ARG A 170 6.47 4.82 14.79
CA ARG A 170 5.48 5.09 13.74
C ARG A 170 6.13 5.32 12.38
N TYR A 171 7.23 6.07 12.33
CA TYR A 171 7.98 6.31 11.10
C TYR A 171 8.47 5.00 10.48
N GLU A 172 9.00 4.09 11.30
CA GLU A 172 9.51 2.81 10.83
C GLU A 172 8.39 1.88 10.39
N ALA A 173 7.27 1.83 11.10
CA ALA A 173 6.09 1.08 10.70
C ALA A 173 5.58 1.51 9.31
N VAL A 174 5.53 2.83 9.06
CA VAL A 174 5.18 3.39 7.74
C VAL A 174 6.19 2.99 6.66
N ARG A 175 7.49 2.98 6.98
CA ARG A 175 8.54 2.54 6.04
C ARG A 175 8.43 1.05 5.70
N LEU A 176 8.09 0.20 6.67
CA LEU A 176 7.80 -1.21 6.43
C LEU A 176 6.57 -1.36 5.52
N GLY A 177 5.51 -0.57 5.74
CA GLY A 177 4.33 -0.53 4.88
C GLY A 177 4.62 -0.09 3.44
N GLU A 178 5.45 0.95 3.26
CA GLU A 178 5.93 1.39 1.94
C GLU A 178 6.64 0.24 1.20
N GLU A 179 7.56 -0.46 1.87
CA GLU A 179 8.27 -1.59 1.28
C GLU A 179 7.35 -2.77 0.97
N ALA A 180 6.41 -3.08 1.87
CA ALA A 180 5.43 -4.14 1.67
C ALA A 180 4.51 -3.87 0.47
N LEU A 181 4.06 -2.62 0.29
CA LEU A 181 3.26 -2.24 -0.87
C LEU A 181 4.07 -2.32 -2.17
N ARG A 182 5.33 -1.87 -2.17
CA ARG A 182 6.21 -2.01 -3.33
C ARG A 182 6.31 -3.49 -3.75
N ARG A 183 6.60 -4.37 -2.78
CA ARG A 183 6.68 -5.83 -2.98
C ARG A 183 5.34 -6.43 -3.41
N HIS A 184 4.23 -5.93 -2.89
CA HIS A 184 2.89 -6.37 -3.28
C HIS A 184 2.61 -6.11 -4.76
N ILE A 185 3.03 -4.96 -5.29
CA ILE A 185 2.85 -4.59 -6.70
C ILE A 185 3.82 -5.33 -7.62
N GLU A 186 5.04 -5.60 -7.17
CA GLU A 186 6.07 -6.30 -7.97
C GLU A 186 5.82 -7.82 -8.14
N ARG A 187 4.91 -8.41 -7.34
CA ARG A 187 4.54 -9.83 -7.39
C ARG A 187 3.48 -10.13 -8.45
#